data_AF-A0A1Y3BN74-F1
#
_entry.id   AF-A0A1Y3BN74-F1
#
_cell.length_a   1.000
_cell.length_b   1.000
_cell.length_c   1.000
_cell.angle_alpha   90.00
_cell.angle_beta   90.00
_cell.angle_gamma   90.00
#
_symmetry.space_group_name_H-M   'P 1'
#
loop_
_entity.id
_entity.type
_entity.pdbx_description
1 polymer ?
#
loop_
_entity_poly.entity_id
_entity_poly.type
_entity_poly.pdbx_seq_one_letter_code
_entity_poly.pdbx_strand_id
1 'polypeptide(L)'
;MLPLKYSLLLFVLLSTIATFVNCLSYRELFQQEWNTYKDFHRKSYESNEEEFRFRVFMENKHLIAKHNQKASRGEKNFTLKLNEFADLMHHEFVNIMNGYRYNETVRKNNGASLFLSPHNIQAPNQVDWRKHNLVTSVKNQGHCGSCWSFSAVSKSIDETSFFIITFLNNPLRL
;
A
#
# COMPACT_ATOMS: atom_id res chain seq x y z
N MET A 1 15.31 60.81 -4.46
CA MET A 1 14.05 60.12 -4.08
C MET A 1 13.41 59.60 -5.36
N LEU A 2 13.47 58.29 -5.62
CA LEU A 2 12.69 57.71 -6.71
C LEU A 2 11.20 57.92 -6.41
N PRO A 3 10.36 58.36 -7.39
CA PRO A 3 8.95 58.58 -7.14
C PRO A 3 8.28 57.30 -6.63
N LEU A 4 7.41 57.41 -5.64
CA LEU A 4 6.74 56.29 -4.95
C LEU A 4 6.14 55.25 -5.93
N LYS A 5 5.66 55.72 -7.09
CA LYS A 5 5.14 54.89 -8.19
C LYS A 5 6.16 53.91 -8.77
N TYR A 6 7.42 54.31 -8.94
CA TYR A 6 8.48 53.44 -9.46
C TYR A 6 8.93 52.41 -8.41
N SER A 7 8.94 52.81 -7.13
CA SER A 7 9.22 51.88 -6.03
C SER A 7 8.15 50.80 -5.92
N LEU A 8 6.88 51.15 -6.08
CA LEU A 8 5.76 50.19 -6.08
C LEU A 8 5.83 49.25 -7.29
N LEU A 9 6.09 49.77 -8.49
CA LEU A 9 6.27 48.97 -9.70
C LEU A 9 7.43 47.97 -9.58
N LEU A 10 8.56 48.40 -9.03
CA LEU A 10 9.71 47.53 -8.79
C LEU A 10 9.37 46.40 -7.81
N PHE A 11 8.64 46.71 -6.73
CA PHE A 11 8.24 45.72 -5.74
C PHE A 11 7.29 44.66 -6.32
N VAL A 12 6.31 45.10 -7.13
CA VAL A 12 5.41 44.19 -7.85
C VAL A 12 6.20 43.31 -8.82
N LEU A 13 7.11 43.89 -9.62
CA LEU A 13 7.95 43.13 -10.55
C LEU A 13 8.83 42.10 -9.83
N LEU A 14 9.47 42.47 -8.72
CA LEU A 14 10.29 41.55 -7.94
C LEU A 14 9.45 40.41 -7.33
N SER A 15 8.25 40.73 -6.85
CA SER A 15 7.34 39.72 -6.29
C SER A 15 6.87 38.72 -7.34
N THR A 16 6.52 39.17 -8.55
CA THR A 16 6.07 38.28 -9.62
C THR A 16 7.22 37.39 -10.10
N ILE A 17 8.43 37.94 -10.26
CA ILE A 17 9.63 37.17 -10.58
C ILE A 17 9.88 36.10 -9.50
N ALA A 18 9.82 36.46 -8.21
CA ALA A 18 10.02 35.51 -7.13
C ALA A 18 8.98 34.38 -7.13
N THR A 19 7.70 34.69 -7.34
CA THR A 19 6.65 33.66 -7.43
C THR A 19 6.84 32.73 -8.64
N PHE A 20 7.27 33.28 -9.78
CA PHE A 20 7.52 32.50 -10.98
C PHE A 20 8.72 31.55 -10.81
N VAL A 21 9.83 32.04 -10.23
CA VAL A 21 11.01 31.21 -9.93
C VAL A 21 10.65 30.07 -8.98
N ASN A 22 9.87 30.35 -7.92
CA ASN A 22 9.39 29.31 -7.01
C ASN A 22 8.49 28.29 -7.73
N CYS A 23 7.61 28.73 -8.62
CA CYS A 23 6.74 27.85 -9.39
C CYS A 23 7.54 26.90 -10.29
N LEU A 24 8.57 27.40 -10.96
CA LEU A 24 9.47 26.58 -11.78
C LEU A 24 10.22 25.55 -10.91
N SER A 25 10.76 25.96 -9.78
CA SER A 25 11.48 25.07 -8.86
C SER A 25 10.58 23.93 -8.32
N TYR A 26 9.34 24.23 -7.92
CA TYR A 26 8.39 23.20 -7.49
C TYR A 26 8.04 22.21 -8.61
N ARG A 27 7.86 22.71 -9.83
CA ARG A 27 7.60 21.86 -11.00
C ARG A 27 8.76 20.89 -11.24
N GLU A 28 9.99 21.39 -11.21
CA GLU A 28 11.20 20.55 -11.38
C GLU A 28 11.29 19.48 -10.28
N LEU A 29 11.04 19.85 -9.03
CA LEU A 29 11.04 18.91 -7.89
C LEU A 29 10.02 17.79 -8.08
N PHE A 30 8.77 18.12 -8.40
CA PHE A 30 7.72 17.10 -8.58
C PHE A 30 7.99 16.21 -9.78
N GLN A 31 8.54 16.78 -10.87
CA GLN A 31 8.94 15.99 -12.02
C GLN A 31 10.08 15.02 -11.68
N GLN A 32 11.06 15.46 -10.90
CA GLN A 32 12.17 14.61 -10.46
C GLN A 32 11.69 13.45 -9.58
N GLU A 33 10.79 13.73 -8.63
CA GLU A 33 10.20 12.70 -7.77
C GLU A 33 9.39 11.68 -8.58
N TRP A 34 8.62 12.15 -9.56
CA TRP A 34 7.88 11.28 -10.46
C TRP A 34 8.78 10.41 -11.33
N ASN A 35 9.84 10.98 -11.89
CA ASN A 35 10.82 10.21 -12.67
C ASN A 35 11.51 9.15 -11.79
N THR A 36 11.90 9.52 -10.57
CA THR A 36 12.50 8.58 -9.60
C THR A 36 11.54 7.45 -9.25
N TYR A 37 10.25 7.76 -9.05
CA TYR A 37 9.21 6.77 -8.82
C TYR A 37 9.08 5.79 -10.00
N LYS A 38 9.01 6.32 -11.23
CA LYS A 38 8.91 5.51 -12.44
C LYS A 38 10.11 4.61 -12.62
N ASP A 39 11.33 5.13 -12.41
CA ASP A 39 12.56 4.35 -12.54
C ASP A 39 12.62 3.22 -11.51
N PHE A 40 12.31 3.54 -10.25
CA PHE A 40 12.33 2.57 -9.16
C PHE A 40 11.31 1.43 -9.35
N HIS A 41 10.11 1.75 -9.86
CA HIS A 41 9.05 0.79 -10.11
C HIS A 41 8.97 0.30 -11.56
N ARG A 42 9.93 0.67 -12.41
CA ARG A 42 10.00 0.32 -13.84
C ARG A 42 8.70 0.64 -14.60
N LYS A 43 8.13 1.82 -14.36
CA LYS A 43 6.91 2.30 -15.00
C LYS A 43 7.23 3.07 -16.27
N SER A 44 6.43 2.86 -17.31
CA SER A 44 6.48 3.59 -18.58
C SER A 44 5.05 3.78 -19.07
N TYR A 45 4.72 4.98 -19.56
CA TYR A 45 3.40 5.32 -20.04
C TYR A 45 3.48 5.98 -21.42
N GLU A 46 2.39 5.92 -22.17
CA GLU A 46 2.24 6.72 -23.38
C GLU A 46 2.05 8.20 -23.02
N SER A 47 2.46 9.11 -23.92
CA SER A 47 2.46 10.56 -23.64
C SER A 47 1.09 11.12 -23.24
N ASN A 48 0.00 10.53 -23.73
CA ASN A 48 -1.38 10.89 -23.38
C ASN A 48 -1.82 10.39 -22.00
N GLU A 49 -1.26 9.28 -21.51
CA GLU A 49 -1.57 8.70 -20.20
C GLU A 49 -0.65 9.24 -19.09
N GLU A 50 0.60 9.55 -19.43
CA GLU A 50 1.64 10.03 -18.51
C GLU A 50 1.17 11.18 -17.62
N GLU A 51 0.54 12.21 -18.19
CA GLU A 51 0.03 13.36 -17.42
C GLU A 51 -1.10 12.96 -16.47
N PHE A 52 -1.94 12.00 -16.86
CA PHE A 52 -2.97 11.47 -15.99
C PHE A 52 -2.36 10.70 -14.81
N ARG A 53 -1.41 9.80 -15.07
CA ARG A 53 -0.73 9.01 -14.04
C ARG A 53 0.08 9.86 -13.07
N PHE A 54 0.74 10.90 -13.58
CA PHE A 54 1.42 11.89 -12.75
C PHE A 54 0.45 12.61 -11.79
N ARG A 55 -0.73 13.01 -12.27
CA ARG A 55 -1.76 13.62 -11.40
C ARG A 55 -2.21 12.67 -10.30
N VAL A 56 -2.51 11.41 -10.64
CA VAL A 56 -2.91 10.38 -9.66
C VAL A 56 -1.81 10.16 -8.61
N PHE A 57 -0.55 10.10 -9.05
CA PHE A 57 0.61 10.01 -8.16
C PHE A 57 0.68 11.17 -7.17
N MET A 58 0.51 12.41 -7.65
CA MET A 58 0.54 13.60 -6.80
C MET A 58 -0.63 13.63 -5.81
N GLU A 59 -1.83 13.23 -6.23
CA GLU A 59 -3.00 13.11 -5.36
C GLU A 59 -2.79 12.07 -4.26
N ASN A 60 -2.28 10.89 -4.60
CA ASN A 60 -1.97 9.84 -3.64
C ASN A 60 -0.86 10.27 -2.67
N LYS A 61 0.17 10.96 -3.15
CA LYS A 61 1.22 11.54 -2.31
C LYS A 61 0.65 12.55 -1.32
N HIS A 62 -0.25 13.42 -1.77
CA HIS A 62 -0.92 14.39 -0.89
C HIS A 62 -1.80 13.70 0.16
N LEU A 63 -2.53 12.65 -0.23
CA LEU A 63 -3.33 11.83 0.68
C LEU A 63 -2.46 11.22 1.79
N ILE A 64 -1.31 10.66 1.41
CA ILE A 64 -0.34 10.08 2.36
C ILE A 64 0.15 11.14 3.34
N ALA A 65 0.55 12.32 2.86
CA ALA A 65 1.02 13.40 3.72
C ALA A 65 -0.05 13.84 4.74
N LYS A 66 -1.29 14.02 4.28
CA LYS A 66 -2.44 14.37 5.14
C LYS A 66 -2.75 13.29 6.17
N HIS A 67 -2.70 12.02 5.78
CA HIS A 67 -2.91 10.89 6.70
C HIS A 67 -1.79 10.82 7.75
N ASN A 68 -0.54 10.96 7.34
CA ASN A 68 0.60 10.89 8.26
C ASN A 68 0.66 12.08 9.21
N GLN A 69 0.19 13.26 8.80
CA GLN A 69 0.00 14.40 9.70
C GLN A 69 -1.06 14.12 10.77
N LYS A 70 -2.14 13.41 10.43
CA LYS A 70 -3.12 12.95 11.43
C LYS A 70 -2.53 11.89 12.36
N ALA A 71 -1.74 10.97 11.81
CA ALA A 71 -1.03 9.95 12.58
C ALA A 71 -0.05 10.56 13.60
N SER A 72 0.70 11.60 13.22
CA SER A 72 1.62 12.29 14.15
C SER A 72 0.90 13.02 15.28
N ARG A 73 -0.39 13.35 15.11
CA ARG A 73 -1.26 13.90 16.15
C ARG A 73 -1.99 12.83 16.99
N GLY A 74 -1.75 11.54 16.73
CA GLY A 74 -2.42 10.44 17.42
C GLY A 74 -3.86 10.16 16.97
N GLU A 75 -4.33 10.79 15.88
CA GLU A 75 -5.69 10.55 15.34
C GLU A 75 -5.78 9.27 14.49
N LYS A 76 -4.63 8.69 14.12
CA LYS A 76 -4.51 7.46 13.34
C LYS A 76 -3.45 6.57 13.94
N ASN A 77 -3.74 5.27 14.00
CA ASN A 77 -2.85 4.27 14.60
C ASN A 77 -1.87 3.64 13.60
N PHE A 78 -1.77 4.20 12.39
CA PHE A 78 -0.88 3.72 11.33
C PHE A 78 -0.49 4.85 10.40
N THR A 79 0.60 4.66 9.67
CA THR A 79 1.12 5.57 8.65
C THR A 79 1.02 4.96 7.26
N LEU A 80 0.99 5.79 6.24
CA LEU A 80 1.06 5.41 4.83
C LEU A 80 2.42 5.75 4.23
N LYS A 81 2.79 5.06 3.17
CA LYS A 81 4.00 5.32 2.38
C LYS A 81 3.68 5.07 0.91
N LEU A 82 4.35 5.82 0.02
CA LEU A 82 4.31 5.55 -1.42
C LEU A 82 4.84 4.14 -1.70
N ASN A 83 4.17 3.44 -2.61
CA ASN A 83 4.52 2.10 -3.07
C ASN A 83 4.20 1.98 -4.57
N GLU A 84 4.34 0.78 -5.13
CA GLU A 84 4.16 0.50 -6.57
C GLU A 84 2.77 0.82 -7.16
N PHE A 85 1.80 1.14 -6.30
CA PHE A 85 0.43 1.47 -6.65
C PHE A 85 0.13 2.96 -6.57
N ALA A 86 1.14 3.80 -6.34
CA ALA A 86 0.94 5.24 -6.16
C ALA A 86 0.38 5.94 -7.42
N ASP A 87 0.54 5.35 -8.61
CA ASP A 87 0.00 5.80 -9.90
C ASP A 87 -1.42 5.31 -10.21
N LEU A 88 -2.03 4.53 -9.32
CA LEU A 88 -3.37 3.95 -9.52
C LEU A 88 -4.44 4.69 -8.72
N MET A 89 -5.60 4.86 -9.34
CA MET A 89 -6.82 5.22 -8.64
C MET A 89 -7.31 4.05 -7.79
N HIS A 90 -8.08 4.36 -6.75
CA HIS A 90 -8.59 3.34 -5.83
C HIS A 90 -9.37 2.22 -6.55
N HIS A 91 -10.23 2.57 -7.51
CA HIS A 91 -11.02 1.57 -8.24
C HIS A 91 -10.18 0.72 -9.20
N GLU A 92 -9.12 1.28 -9.80
CA GLU A 92 -8.16 0.52 -10.61
C GLU A 92 -7.43 -0.49 -9.74
N PHE A 93 -6.93 -0.05 -8.59
CA PHE A 93 -6.30 -0.93 -7.61
C PHE A 93 -7.22 -2.08 -7.20
N VAL A 94 -8.47 -1.78 -6.84
CA VAL A 94 -9.45 -2.81 -6.44
C VAL A 94 -9.71 -3.78 -7.58
N ASN A 95 -9.90 -3.29 -8.80
CA ASN A 95 -10.19 -4.15 -9.95
C ASN A 95 -9.03 -5.11 -10.28
N ILE A 96 -7.79 -4.67 -10.06
CA ILE A 96 -6.60 -5.44 -10.43
C ILE A 96 -6.11 -6.35 -9.30
N MET A 97 -6.27 -5.92 -8.04
CA MET A 97 -5.71 -6.60 -6.88
C MET A 97 -6.73 -7.47 -6.12
N ASN A 98 -8.03 -7.15 -6.20
CA ASN A 98 -9.05 -7.88 -5.46
C ASN A 98 -9.88 -8.75 -6.42
N GLY A 99 -9.71 -10.07 -6.38
CA GLY A 99 -10.51 -11.00 -7.19
C GLY A 99 -11.31 -12.04 -6.40
N TYR A 100 -11.40 -11.90 -5.08
CA TYR A 100 -12.31 -12.75 -4.30
C TYR A 100 -13.77 -12.46 -4.66
N ARG A 101 -14.49 -13.50 -5.10
CA ARG A 101 -15.92 -13.42 -5.40
C ARG A 101 -16.68 -14.26 -4.39
N TYR A 102 -17.46 -13.58 -3.54
CA TYR A 102 -18.29 -14.25 -2.56
C TYR A 102 -19.46 -14.97 -3.23
N ASN A 103 -19.65 -16.24 -2.93
CA ASN A 103 -20.83 -17.00 -3.32
C ASN A 103 -21.44 -17.66 -2.08
N GLU A 104 -22.59 -17.15 -1.65
CA GLU A 104 -23.30 -17.59 -0.45
C GLU A 104 -23.79 -19.04 -0.53
N THR A 105 -24.12 -19.53 -1.73
CA THR A 105 -24.65 -20.89 -1.94
C THR A 105 -23.59 -21.96 -1.69
N VAL A 106 -22.32 -21.66 -1.95
CA VAL A 106 -21.19 -22.60 -1.79
C VAL A 106 -20.94 -22.92 -0.31
N ARG A 107 -21.22 -21.99 0.61
CA ARG A 107 -20.96 -22.20 2.05
C ARG A 107 -21.96 -23.12 2.74
N LYS A 108 -23.19 -23.26 2.20
CA LYS A 108 -24.24 -24.08 2.79
C LYS A 108 -24.16 -25.57 2.40
N ASN A 109 -23.49 -25.88 1.28
CA ASN A 109 -23.45 -27.23 0.70
C ASN A 109 -22.07 -27.92 0.74
N ASN A 110 -21.03 -27.25 1.25
CA ASN A 110 -19.73 -27.88 1.40
C ASN A 110 -19.70 -28.58 2.75
N GLY A 111 -19.66 -29.91 2.79
CA GLY A 111 -19.48 -30.75 3.98
C GLY A 111 -18.14 -30.55 4.71
N ALA A 112 -17.69 -29.30 4.83
CA ALA A 112 -16.56 -28.89 5.64
C ALA A 112 -16.87 -29.17 7.11
N SER A 113 -15.93 -29.81 7.79
CA SER A 113 -16.01 -30.06 9.22
C SER A 113 -16.19 -28.73 9.96
N LEU A 114 -17.21 -28.67 10.83
CA LEU A 114 -17.36 -27.58 11.79
C LEU A 114 -16.10 -27.51 12.65
N PHE A 115 -15.55 -26.31 12.82
CA PHE A 115 -14.47 -26.11 13.78
C PHE A 115 -15.02 -26.33 15.20
N LEU A 116 -14.49 -27.33 15.89
CA LEU A 116 -14.81 -27.62 17.28
C LEU A 116 -13.71 -27.01 18.15
N SER A 117 -14.07 -26.01 18.96
CA SER A 117 -13.13 -25.43 19.90
C SER A 117 -12.77 -26.45 20.98
N PRO A 118 -11.47 -26.73 21.22
CA PRO A 118 -11.07 -27.58 22.34
C PRO A 118 -11.49 -26.94 23.67
N HIS A 119 -11.96 -27.78 24.59
CA HIS A 119 -12.35 -27.35 25.93
C HIS A 119 -11.09 -27.27 26.82
N ASN A 120 -11.08 -26.34 27.78
CA ASN A 120 -10.00 -26.16 28.77
C ASN A 120 -8.63 -25.75 28.22
N ILE A 121 -8.57 -25.11 27.04
CA ILE A 121 -7.33 -24.52 26.52
C ILE A 121 -7.41 -23.00 26.64
N GLN A 122 -6.48 -22.41 27.39
CA GLN A 122 -6.27 -20.96 27.39
C GLN A 122 -5.30 -20.61 26.26
N ALA A 123 -5.80 -19.90 25.25
CA ALA A 123 -4.96 -19.38 24.19
C ALA A 123 -3.99 -18.31 24.74
N PRO A 124 -2.75 -18.24 24.23
CA PRO A 124 -1.82 -17.19 24.62
C PRO A 124 -2.30 -15.81 24.16
N ASN A 125 -1.89 -14.76 24.87
CA ASN A 125 -2.26 -13.38 24.56
C ASN A 125 -1.71 -12.89 23.20
N GLN A 126 -0.62 -13.50 22.70
CA GLN A 126 -0.01 -13.17 21.42
C GLN A 126 0.61 -14.42 20.79
N VAL A 127 0.42 -14.58 19.47
CA VAL A 127 1.07 -15.62 18.67
C VAL A 127 1.66 -14.98 17.41
N ASP A 128 2.89 -15.36 17.06
CA ASP A 128 3.52 -14.99 15.80
C ASP A 128 4.07 -16.24 15.11
N TRP A 129 3.29 -16.79 14.17
CA TRP A 129 3.60 -18.03 13.46
C TRP A 129 4.88 -17.96 12.62
N ARG A 130 5.37 -16.76 12.29
CA ARG A 130 6.65 -16.59 11.57
C ARG A 130 7.83 -17.09 12.39
N LYS A 131 7.76 -16.97 13.72
CA LYS A 131 8.79 -17.46 14.65
C LYS A 131 8.86 -18.98 14.73
N HIS A 132 7.84 -19.66 14.22
CA HIS A 132 7.73 -21.11 14.23
C HIS A 132 8.00 -21.73 12.86
N ASN A 133 8.50 -20.94 11.89
CA ASN A 133 8.68 -21.37 10.50
C ASN A 133 7.39 -21.86 9.83
N LEU A 134 6.24 -21.41 10.32
CA LEU A 134 4.91 -21.75 9.82
C LEU A 134 4.37 -20.70 8.84
N VAL A 135 5.24 -19.83 8.32
CA VAL A 135 4.87 -18.79 7.36
C VAL A 135 5.96 -18.68 6.30
N THR A 136 5.59 -18.86 5.05
CA THR A 136 6.52 -18.72 3.93
C THR A 136 6.84 -17.26 3.62
N SER A 137 7.86 -17.02 2.79
CA SER A 137 8.20 -15.68 2.31
C SER A 137 7.00 -15.00 1.63
N VAL A 138 6.83 -13.70 1.83
CA VAL A 138 5.82 -12.90 1.12
C VAL A 138 5.98 -13.04 -0.40
N LYS A 139 4.86 -13.20 -1.10
CA LYS A 139 4.79 -13.32 -2.56
C LYS A 139 4.01 -12.14 -3.15
N ASN A 140 4.12 -11.92 -4.47
CA ASN A 140 3.38 -10.90 -5.21
C ASN A 140 2.43 -11.58 -6.21
N GLN A 141 1.13 -11.23 -6.14
CA GLN A 141 0.09 -11.77 -7.02
C GLN A 141 0.07 -11.13 -8.41
N GLY A 142 0.76 -9.99 -8.59
CA GLY A 142 0.71 -9.18 -9.80
C GLY A 142 -0.71 -8.69 -10.12
N HIS A 143 -0.96 -8.45 -11.40
CA HIS A 143 -2.20 -7.81 -11.89
C HIS A 143 -3.32 -8.81 -12.22
N CYS A 144 -3.54 -9.83 -11.38
CA CYS A 144 -4.41 -10.97 -11.70
C CYS A 144 -5.66 -11.08 -10.80
N GLY A 145 -5.76 -10.32 -9.71
CA GLY A 145 -6.83 -10.52 -8.72
C GLY A 145 -6.79 -11.89 -8.03
N SER A 146 -5.64 -12.57 -8.04
CA SER A 146 -5.50 -13.95 -7.54
C SER A 146 -5.35 -14.05 -6.01
N CYS A 147 -5.66 -12.99 -5.26
CA CYS A 147 -5.54 -12.96 -3.79
C CYS A 147 -6.17 -14.16 -3.07
N TRP A 148 -7.27 -14.71 -3.61
CA TRP A 148 -7.97 -15.87 -3.08
C TRP A 148 -7.14 -17.17 -3.18
N SER A 149 -6.38 -17.36 -4.27
CA SER A 149 -5.55 -18.55 -4.46
C SER A 149 -4.31 -18.49 -3.57
N PHE A 150 -3.69 -17.30 -3.43
CA PHE A 150 -2.59 -17.08 -2.49
C PHE A 150 -3.01 -17.32 -1.04
N SER A 151 -4.22 -16.91 -0.67
CA SER A 151 -4.79 -17.17 0.65
C SER A 151 -5.02 -18.67 0.89
N ALA A 152 -5.50 -19.40 -0.13
CA ALA A 152 -5.71 -20.84 -0.05
C ALA A 152 -4.38 -21.61 0.05
N VAL A 153 -3.40 -21.28 -0.81
CA VAL A 153 -2.07 -21.92 -0.80
C VAL A 153 -1.35 -21.64 0.51
N SER A 154 -1.38 -20.41 1.02
CA SER A 154 -0.74 -20.09 2.31
C SER A 154 -1.33 -20.90 3.48
N LYS A 155 -2.61 -21.27 3.39
CA LYS A 155 -3.27 -22.17 4.34
C LYS A 155 -2.89 -23.64 4.12
N SER A 156 -2.69 -24.06 2.87
CA SER A 156 -2.55 -25.48 2.50
C SER A 156 -1.11 -25.94 2.29
N ILE A 157 -0.10 -25.07 2.31
CA ILE A 157 1.30 -25.50 2.20
C ILE A 157 1.56 -26.52 3.30
N ASP A 158 1.87 -27.75 2.88
CA ASP A 158 2.04 -28.92 3.73
C ASP A 158 3.01 -28.71 4.88
N GLU A 159 3.95 -27.75 4.81
CA GLU A 159 4.84 -27.46 5.93
C GLU A 159 4.10 -26.95 7.17
N THR A 160 3.03 -26.15 7.06
CA THR A 160 2.32 -25.68 8.25
C THR A 160 1.51 -26.76 8.93
N SER A 161 0.76 -27.53 8.14
CA SER A 161 -0.05 -28.62 8.68
C SER A 161 0.82 -29.80 9.13
N PHE A 162 1.88 -30.15 8.40
CA PHE A 162 2.83 -31.20 8.77
C PHE A 162 3.65 -30.82 10.01
N PHE A 163 4.15 -29.59 10.14
CA PHE A 163 4.82 -29.16 11.37
C PHE A 163 3.85 -29.13 12.55
N ILE A 164 2.63 -28.60 12.39
CA ILE A 164 1.65 -28.57 13.49
C ILE A 164 1.28 -30.00 13.94
N ILE A 165 1.03 -30.92 13.01
CA ILE A 165 0.74 -32.32 13.33
C ILE A 165 1.94 -33.02 13.99
N THR A 166 3.17 -32.74 13.55
CA THR A 166 4.38 -33.31 14.14
C THR A 166 4.64 -32.76 15.55
N PHE A 167 4.43 -31.46 15.78
CA PHE A 167 4.63 -30.81 17.08
C PHE A 167 3.59 -31.27 18.11
N LEU A 168 2.33 -31.46 17.70
CA LEU A 168 1.28 -31.97 18.59
C LEU A 168 1.48 -33.44 18.98
N ASN A 169 2.21 -34.21 18.16
CA ASN A 169 2.49 -35.63 18.43
C ASN A 169 3.80 -35.89 19.18
N ASN A 170 4.68 -34.89 19.38
CA ASN A 170 5.91 -35.05 20.16
C ASN A 170 6.42 -33.71 20.75
N PRO A 171 5.89 -33.27 21.91
CA PRO A 171 6.23 -31.97 22.51
C PRO A 171 7.63 -31.90 23.15
N LEU A 172 8.44 -32.96 23.12
CA LEU A 172 9.71 -33.08 23.88
C LEU A 172 10.98 -33.15 23.00
N ARG A 173 10.95 -32.65 21.75
CA ARG A 173 12.15 -32.58 20.92
C ARG A 173 12.53 -31.13 20.56
N LEU A 174 13.07 -30.44 21.55
CA LEU A 174 14.11 -29.42 21.40
C LEU A 174 15.18 -29.69 22.47
#